data_AF-A0A2I2A4W1-F1
#
_entry.id   AF-A0A2I2A4W1-F1
#
_cell.length_a   1.000
_cell.length_b   1.000
_cell.length_c   1.000
_cell.angle_alpha   90.00
_cell.angle_beta   90.00
_cell.angle_gamma   90.00
#
_symmetry.space_group_name_H-M   'P 1'
#
loop_
_entity.id
_entity.type
_entity.pdbx_description
1 polymer ?
#
loop_
_entity_poly.entity_id
_entity_poly.type
_entity_poly.pdbx_seq_one_letter_code
_entity_poly.pdbx_strand_id
1 'polypeptide(L)'
;MSNNILSELDKVLAERKTQSPDSSYVASLYHKGLDQILKKIGEEATETVMAAKDVAQSDNKQPLVYEVADLWFHTLVLLSQQGSSSDAILSELQKRFGLSGHEEKASRSKNNSSSLKN
;
A
#
# COMPACT_ATOMS: atom_id res chain seq x y z
N MET A 1 -23.43 8.36 2.24
CA MET A 1 -22.10 8.88 2.56
C MET A 1 -21.17 7.69 2.67
N SER A 2 -20.47 7.35 1.60
CA SER A 2 -19.41 6.34 1.68
C SER A 2 -18.23 7.02 2.37
N ASN A 3 -18.15 6.90 3.69
CA ASN A 3 -16.95 7.30 4.44
C ASN A 3 -15.81 6.42 3.93
N ASN A 4 -15.01 6.96 3.02
CA ASN A 4 -13.82 6.28 2.54
C ASN A 4 -12.76 6.41 3.63
N ILE A 5 -12.61 5.37 4.45
CA ILE A 5 -11.63 5.28 5.54
C ILE A 5 -10.21 5.68 5.09
N LEU A 6 -9.84 5.42 3.83
CA LEU A 6 -8.54 5.81 3.29
C LEU A 6 -8.39 7.32 3.16
N SER A 7 -9.46 8.04 2.79
CA SER A 7 -9.45 9.51 2.75
C SER A 7 -9.37 10.13 4.14
N GLU A 8 -10.00 9.52 5.14
CA GLU A 8 -9.87 9.95 6.54
C GLU A 8 -8.46 9.69 7.07
N LEU A 9 -7.88 8.53 6.77
CA LEU A 9 -6.49 8.22 7.09
C LEU A 9 -5.53 9.20 6.43
N ASP A 10 -5.68 9.50 5.14
CA ASP A 10 -4.82 10.45 4.42
C ASP A 10 -4.80 11.83 5.10
N LYS A 11 -5.97 12.33 5.54
CA LYS A 11 -6.07 13.61 6.28
C LYS A 11 -5.30 13.54 7.59
N VAL A 12 -5.54 12.51 8.40
CA VAL A 12 -4.86 12.33 9.69
C VAL A 12 -3.34 12.23 9.48
N LEU A 13 -2.89 11.42 8.53
CA LEU A 13 -1.47 11.25 8.23
C LEU A 13 -0.83 12.58 7.80
N ALA A 14 -1.50 13.36 6.95
CA ALA A 14 -1.03 14.69 6.56
C ALA A 14 -0.92 15.66 7.74
N GLU A 15 -1.93 15.69 8.63
CA GLU A 15 -1.92 16.51 9.83
C GLU A 15 -0.78 16.16 10.79
N ARG A 16 -0.41 14.87 10.91
CA ARG A 16 0.65 14.41 11.83
C ARG A 16 2.07 14.73 11.38
N LYS A 17 2.30 15.11 10.11
CA LYS A 17 3.65 15.43 9.60
C LYS A 17 4.33 16.58 10.33
N THR A 18 3.57 17.57 10.77
CA THR A 18 4.11 18.80 11.38
C THR A 18 3.95 18.82 12.89
N GLN A 19 3.43 17.75 13.49
CA GLN A 19 3.23 17.67 14.93
C GLN A 19 4.49 17.22 15.65
N SER A 20 4.57 17.53 16.94
CA SER A 20 5.66 17.05 17.80
C SER A 20 5.73 15.51 17.77
N PRO A 21 6.93 14.89 17.77
CA PRO A 21 7.09 13.44 17.78
C PRO A 21 6.34 12.74 18.93
N ASP A 22 6.16 13.41 20.06
CA ASP A 22 5.49 12.84 21.24
C ASP A 22 3.95 12.92 21.17
N SER A 23 3.41 13.64 20.18
CA SER A 23 1.96 13.81 20.02
C SER A 23 1.25 12.55 19.54
N SER A 24 1.95 11.68 18.82
CA SER A 24 1.41 10.43 18.30
C SER A 24 2.46 9.52 17.68
N TYR A 25 2.11 8.24 17.56
CA TYR A 25 2.94 7.25 16.89
C TYR A 25 3.37 7.68 15.47
N VAL A 26 2.43 8.15 14.65
CA VAL A 26 2.72 8.61 13.27
C VAL A 26 3.68 9.80 13.26
N ALA A 27 3.47 10.80 14.13
CA ALA A 27 4.40 11.94 14.24
C ALA A 27 5.81 11.46 14.64
N SER A 28 5.91 10.47 15.53
CA SER A 28 7.19 9.86 15.91
C SER A 28 7.87 9.15 14.73
N LEU A 29 7.11 8.48 13.85
CA LEU A 29 7.65 7.81 12.66
C LEU A 29 8.20 8.85 11.67
N TYR A 30 7.46 9.92 11.41
CA TYR A 30 7.93 11.00 10.54
C TYR A 30 9.20 11.65 11.07
N HIS A 31 9.28 11.87 12.38
CA HIS A 31 10.48 12.42 13.02
C HIS A 31 11.68 11.47 12.93
N LYS A 32 11.47 10.16 13.12
CA LYS A 32 12.52 9.13 12.97
C LYS A 32 12.96 8.94 11.51
N GLY A 33 12.17 9.41 10.55
CA GLY A 33 12.53 9.47 9.13
C GLY A 33 12.29 8.17 8.36
N LEU A 34 12.75 8.18 7.11
CA LEU A 34 12.44 7.15 6.10
C LEU A 34 12.85 5.74 6.54
N ASP A 35 14.07 5.57 7.08
CA ASP A 35 14.60 4.26 7.44
C ASP A 35 13.72 3.54 8.48
N GLN A 36 13.17 4.28 9.44
CA GLN A 36 12.27 3.71 10.44
C GLN A 36 10.93 3.28 9.82
N ILE A 37 10.40 4.04 8.87
CA ILE A 37 9.17 3.71 8.14
C ILE A 37 9.39 2.45 7.30
N LEU A 38 10.51 2.39 6.55
CA LEU A 38 10.86 1.23 5.73
C LEU A 38 11.09 -0.03 6.57
N LYS A 39 11.72 0.12 7.75
CA LYS A 39 11.88 -0.99 8.71
C LYS A 39 10.53 -1.57 9.11
N LYS A 40 9.55 -0.72 9.46
CA LYS A 40 8.18 -1.18 9.79
C LYS A 40 7.54 -1.91 8.62
N ILE A 41 7.61 -1.36 7.41
CA ILE A 41 7.07 -2.04 6.21
C ILE A 41 7.69 -3.45 6.03
N GLY A 42 9.00 -3.60 6.23
CA GLY A 42 9.66 -4.90 6.14
C GLY A 42 9.24 -5.89 7.22
N GLU A 43 9.02 -5.41 8.44
CA GLU A 43 8.49 -6.18 9.57
C GLU A 43 7.07 -6.69 9.26
N GLU A 44 6.14 -5.79 8.94
CA GLU A 44 4.74 -6.13 8.64
C GLU A 44 4.59 -7.03 7.41
N ALA A 45 5.46 -6.85 6.41
CA ALA A 45 5.47 -7.73 5.24
C ALA A 45 5.89 -9.17 5.61
N THR A 46 6.86 -9.31 6.51
CA THR A 46 7.29 -10.62 7.02
C THR A 46 6.20 -11.25 7.88
N GLU A 47 5.59 -10.47 8.76
CA GLU A 47 4.49 -10.91 9.63
C GLU A 47 3.26 -11.32 8.81
N THR A 48 2.92 -10.57 7.75
CA THR A 48 1.86 -10.94 6.80
C THR A 48 2.11 -12.32 6.19
N VAL A 49 3.34 -12.61 5.74
CA VAL A 49 3.70 -13.92 5.16
C VAL A 49 3.57 -15.03 6.20
N MET A 50 4.02 -14.79 7.44
CA MET A 50 3.91 -15.75 8.53
C MET A 50 2.45 -16.00 8.92
N ALA A 51 1.67 -14.94 9.13
CA ALA A 51 0.24 -15.03 9.45
C ALA A 51 -0.53 -15.78 8.37
N ALA A 52 -0.24 -15.53 7.08
CA ALA A 52 -0.86 -16.26 5.98
C ALA A 52 -0.61 -17.78 6.06
N LYS A 53 0.63 -18.17 6.40
CA LYS A 53 1.00 -19.58 6.59
C LYS A 53 0.28 -20.20 7.79
N ASP A 54 0.25 -19.49 8.91
CA ASP A 54 -0.34 -19.99 10.16
C ASP A 54 -1.86 -20.15 10.06
N VAL A 55 -2.54 -19.20 9.40
CA VAL A 55 -3.99 -19.28 9.23
C VAL A 55 -4.41 -20.19 8.08
N ALA A 56 -3.49 -20.77 7.30
CA ALA A 56 -3.83 -21.52 6.08
C ALA A 56 -4.85 -22.64 6.30
N GLN A 57 -4.75 -23.35 7.43
CA GLN A 57 -5.65 -24.44 7.84
C GLN A 57 -6.56 -24.05 9.02
N SER A 58 -6.58 -22.78 9.40
CA SER A 58 -7.41 -22.24 10.48
C SER A 58 -8.70 -21.62 9.93
N ASP A 59 -9.80 -21.78 10.64
CA ASP A 59 -11.05 -21.05 10.36
C ASP A 59 -10.98 -19.57 10.78
N ASN A 60 -10.07 -19.23 11.69
CA ASN A 60 -9.83 -17.85 12.11
C ASN A 60 -8.80 -17.18 11.20
N LYS A 61 -9.26 -16.33 10.28
CA LYS A 61 -8.41 -15.52 9.38
C LYS A 61 -8.07 -14.13 9.92
N GLN A 62 -8.56 -13.77 11.10
CA GLN A 62 -8.36 -12.44 11.69
C GLN A 62 -6.88 -12.04 11.83
N PRO A 63 -5.94 -12.93 12.21
CA PRO A 63 -4.53 -12.56 12.28
C PRO A 63 -3.97 -12.06 10.93
N LEU A 64 -4.31 -12.73 9.82
CA LEU A 64 -3.87 -12.29 8.50
C LEU A 64 -4.44 -10.91 8.13
N VAL A 65 -5.71 -10.66 8.43
CA VAL A 65 -6.34 -9.36 8.16
C VAL A 65 -5.66 -8.25 8.97
N TYR A 66 -5.29 -8.55 10.22
CA TYR A 66 -4.57 -7.62 11.09
C TYR A 66 -3.21 -7.22 10.50
N GLU A 67 -2.36 -8.19 10.13
CA GLU A 67 -1.03 -7.90 9.57
C GLU A 67 -1.12 -7.19 8.21
N VAL A 68 -2.07 -7.57 7.36
CA VAL A 68 -2.28 -6.87 6.08
C VAL A 68 -2.73 -5.43 6.30
N ALA A 69 -3.57 -5.17 7.30
CA ALA A 69 -3.99 -3.83 7.66
C ALA A 69 -2.81 -2.99 8.17
N ASP A 70 -1.91 -3.56 8.98
CA ASP A 70 -0.74 -2.84 9.48
C ASP A 70 0.27 -2.55 8.35
N LEU A 71 0.50 -3.51 7.46
CA LEU A 71 1.28 -3.31 6.25
C LEU A 71 0.71 -2.18 5.38
N TRP A 72 -0.61 -2.14 5.18
CA TRP A 72 -1.27 -1.06 4.45
C TRP A 72 -1.12 0.27 5.16
N PHE A 73 -1.31 0.31 6.47
CA PHE A 73 -1.15 1.51 7.29
C PHE A 73 0.26 2.08 7.15
N HIS A 74 1.29 1.28 7.33
CA HIS A 74 2.68 1.70 7.18
C HIS A 74 3.04 2.11 5.75
N THR A 75 2.43 1.49 4.75
CA THR A 75 2.56 1.92 3.33
C THR A 75 1.90 3.28 3.09
N LEU A 76 0.74 3.56 3.69
CA LEU A 76 0.09 4.88 3.62
C LEU A 76 0.91 5.95 4.34
N VAL A 77 1.54 5.62 5.49
CA VAL A 77 2.48 6.51 6.18
C VAL A 77 3.64 6.88 5.24
N LEU A 78 4.22 5.91 4.52
CA LEU A 78 5.27 6.15 3.53
C LEU A 78 4.77 7.04 2.38
N LEU A 79 3.63 6.73 1.77
CA LEU A 79 3.07 7.53 0.67
C LEU A 79 2.87 8.97 1.10
N SER A 80 2.26 9.18 2.28
CA SER A 80 2.10 10.49 2.86
C SER A 80 3.46 11.16 3.06
N GLN A 81 4.45 10.51 3.67
CA GLN A 81 5.81 11.06 3.85
C GLN A 81 6.46 11.52 2.53
N GLN A 82 6.15 10.85 1.42
CA GLN A 82 6.62 11.16 0.07
C GLN A 82 5.75 12.19 -0.69
N GLY A 83 4.75 12.78 -0.03
CA GLY A 83 3.85 13.77 -0.64
C GLY A 83 2.75 13.17 -1.53
N SER A 84 2.46 11.88 -1.37
CA SER A 84 1.41 11.15 -2.08
C SER A 84 0.26 10.76 -1.12
N SER A 85 -0.80 10.13 -1.64
CA SER A 85 -1.98 9.69 -0.88
C SER A 85 -2.46 8.31 -1.33
N SER A 86 -3.45 7.77 -0.62
CA SER A 86 -4.12 6.53 -1.01
C SER A 86 -4.73 6.60 -2.43
N ASP A 87 -5.16 7.77 -2.90
CA ASP A 87 -5.72 7.95 -4.24
C ASP A 87 -4.74 7.55 -5.36
N ALA A 88 -3.44 7.73 -5.14
CA ALA A 88 -2.42 7.37 -6.11
C ALA A 88 -2.37 5.84 -6.33
N ILE A 89 -2.41 5.06 -5.25
CA ILE A 89 -2.43 3.59 -5.36
C ILE A 89 -3.77 3.07 -5.85
N LEU A 90 -4.90 3.69 -5.46
CA LEU A 90 -6.22 3.32 -5.95
C LEU A 90 -6.34 3.56 -7.46
N SER A 91 -5.81 4.70 -7.94
CA SER A 91 -5.76 5.02 -9.37
C SER A 91 -4.92 4.00 -10.13
N GLU A 92 -3.78 3.58 -9.57
CA GLU A 92 -2.92 2.54 -10.17
C GLU A 92 -3.61 1.17 -10.18
N LEU A 93 -4.30 0.79 -9.11
CA LEU A 93 -5.09 -0.44 -9.05
C LEU A 93 -6.25 -0.41 -10.05
N GLN A 94 -6.91 0.73 -10.25
CA GLN A 94 -7.97 0.88 -11.24
C GLN A 94 -7.45 0.69 -12.68
N LYS A 95 -6.26 1.23 -13.00
CA LYS A 95 -5.60 0.99 -14.28
C LYS A 95 -5.30 -0.49 -14.50
N ARG A 96 -4.85 -1.20 -13.46
CA ARG A 96 -4.60 -2.65 -13.50
C ARG A 96 -5.87 -3.46 -13.63
N PHE A 97 -6.96 -3.03 -13.00
CA PHE A 97 -8.25 -3.71 -13.10
C PHE A 97 -8.79 -3.68 -14.54
N GLY A 98 -8.61 -2.56 -15.25
CA GLY A 98 -9.01 -2.41 -16.66
C GLY A 98 -8.06 -3.07 -17.68
N LEU A 99 -6.96 -3.66 -17.23
CA LEU A 99 -5.99 -4.37 -18.07
C LEU A 99 -5.95 -5.82 -17.59
N SER A 100 -6.75 -6.70 -18.18
CA SER A 100 -6.52 -8.11 -17.94
C SER A 100 -5.11 -8.46 -18.44
N GLY A 101 -4.36 -9.27 -17.67
CA GLY A 101 -3.01 -9.70 -18.08
C GLY A 101 -2.95 -10.42 -19.44
N HIS A 102 -4.10 -10.80 -19.98
CA HIS A 102 -4.27 -11.31 -21.34
C HIS A 102 -4.32 -10.20 -22.41
N GLU A 103 -5.02 -9.09 -22.15
CA GLU A 103 -5.10 -7.94 -23.06
C GLU A 103 -3.78 -7.17 -23.14
N GLU A 104 -3.03 -7.08 -22.04
CA GLU A 104 -1.69 -6.49 -22.04
C GLU A 104 -0.69 -7.34 -22.84
N LYS A 105 -0.74 -8.68 -22.72
CA LYS A 105 0.08 -9.59 -23.54
C LYS A 105 -0.31 -9.56 -25.02
N ALA A 106 -1.61 -9.46 -25.32
CA ALA A 106 -2.13 -9.37 -26.69
C ALA A 106 -1.80 -8.04 -27.38
N SER A 107 -1.79 -6.92 -26.63
CA SER A 107 -1.40 -5.61 -27.16
C SER A 107 0.11 -5.49 -27.39
N ARG A 108 0.95 -6.06 -26.51
CA ARG A 108 2.40 -6.15 -26.72
C ARG A 108 2.79 -6.95 -27.97
N SER A 109 2.08 -8.04 -28.26
CA SER A 109 2.35 -8.88 -29.45
C SER A 109 1.87 -8.24 -30.77
N LYS A 110 0.81 -7.42 -30.74
CA LYS A 110 0.41 -6.57 -31.89
C LYS A 110 1.43 -5.47 -32.20
N ASN A 111 2.00 -4.81 -31.19
CA ASN A 111 2.97 -3.74 -31.41
C ASN A 111 4.34 -4.25 -31.91
N ASN A 112 4.76 -5.46 -31.53
CA ASN A 112 5.99 -6.07 -32.06
C ASN A 112 5.86 -6.54 -33.52
N SER A 113 4.65 -6.92 -33.96
CA SER A 113 4.40 -7.39 -35.34
C SER A 113 4.21 -6.25 -36.34
N SER A 114 3.89 -5.03 -35.89
CA SER A 114 3.88 -3.82 -36.73
C SER A 114 5.28 -3.22 -36.95
N SER A 115 6.24 -3.47 -36.06
CA SER A 115 7.63 -2.99 -36.20
C SER A 115 8.47 -3.80 -37.19
N LEU A 116 8.03 -5.01 -37.53
CA LEU A 116 8.71 -5.93 -38.47
C LEU A 116 8.17 -5.82 -39.91
N LYS A 117 7.26 -4.88 -40.19
CA LYS A 117 6.61 -4.71 -41.50
C LYS A 117 6.99 -3.40 -42.23
N ASN A 118 7.98 -2.66 -41.72
CA ASN A 118 8.55 -1.48 -42.38
C ASN A 118 10.00 -1.74 -42.78
#